data_AF-A0A9X0B9A1-F1
#
_entry.id   AF-A0A9X0B9A1-F1
#
_cell.length_a   1.000
_cell.length_b   1.000
_cell.length_c   1.000
_cell.angle_alpha   90.00
_cell.angle_beta   90.00
_cell.angle_gamma   90.00
#
_symmetry.space_group_name_H-M   'P 1'
#
loop_
_entity.id
_entity.type
_entity.pdbx_description
1 polymer ?
#
loop_
_entity_poly.entity_id
_entity_poly.type
_entity_poly.pdbx_seq_one_letter_code
_entity_poly.pdbx_strand_id
1 'polypeptide(L)'
;MLIQEGCTDKILFDMPMITIDDFQFGVLAPEARALVDDCDVAHTVESQKIQAHLFIEKTKLCQLSLFSRIADRVTMLARGTNEQEPASCRQKNGINDDTTEELRRWSMELPAAIRYQYPSRLVQNEWDRSTYLHRAWLRLLNLGSLYAVFSDQFQTANETFSSPSTWIQSVQADRLLSDITDLFDEVDSLGLLEFLPSSATPLLVLALTYHQRPLSATSSFDQNNRTRSLQKCWNMIHRLEETSRLAGHTLAALKDSVWEEMWDHFASRLLPHDTYLTSGGTK
;
A
#
# COMPACT_ATOMS: atom_id res chain seq x y z
N MET A 1 -7.29 33.07 9.34
CA MET A 1 -8.56 32.77 8.65
C MET A 1 -8.51 31.30 8.27
N LEU A 2 -9.06 30.46 9.15
CA LEU A 2 -9.11 29.00 8.96
C LEU A 2 -10.22 28.72 7.95
N ILE A 3 -9.85 28.16 6.79
CA ILE A 3 -10.84 27.61 5.88
C ILE A 3 -11.39 26.37 6.56
N GLN A 4 -12.63 26.50 7.03
CA GLN A 4 -13.43 25.41 7.54
C GLN A 4 -13.88 24.62 6.30
N GLU A 5 -13.15 23.56 5.95
CA GLU A 5 -13.54 22.61 4.92
C GLU A 5 -14.79 21.87 5.41
N GLY A 6 -15.94 22.46 5.11
CA GLY A 6 -17.24 21.90 5.38
C GLY A 6 -17.52 20.73 4.45
N CYS A 7 -17.85 19.60 5.06
CA CYS A 7 -18.52 18.41 4.50
C CYS A 7 -19.42 18.74 3.31
N THR A 8 -18.84 18.70 2.10
CA THR A 8 -19.52 18.86 0.82
C THR A 8 -19.19 17.70 -0.13
N ASP A 9 -18.95 16.50 0.43
CA ASP A 9 -18.67 15.29 -0.37
C ASP A 9 -19.90 14.74 -1.10
N LYS A 10 -21.10 15.29 -0.87
CA LYS A 10 -22.32 14.84 -1.55
C LYS A 10 -22.41 15.24 -3.03
N ILE A 11 -21.52 16.09 -3.53
CA ILE A 11 -21.55 16.57 -4.93
C ILE A 11 -20.51 15.86 -5.81
N LEU A 12 -19.57 15.10 -5.23
CA LEU A 12 -18.45 14.52 -6.01
C LEU A 12 -18.75 13.18 -6.69
N PHE A 13 -19.88 12.53 -6.40
CA PHE A 13 -20.13 11.12 -6.80
C PHE A 13 -21.09 10.91 -8.00
N ASP A 14 -21.61 11.97 -8.62
CA ASP A 14 -22.45 11.85 -9.84
C ASP A 14 -21.65 11.84 -11.15
N MET A 15 -20.34 11.57 -11.09
CA MET A 15 -19.53 11.44 -12.30
C MET A 15 -19.69 10.01 -12.87
N PRO A 16 -20.15 9.86 -14.13
CA PRO A 16 -20.25 8.55 -14.75
C PRO A 16 -18.88 7.87 -14.79
N MET A 17 -18.86 6.55 -14.62
CA MET A 17 -17.63 5.76 -14.72
C MET A 17 -16.99 5.98 -16.08
N ILE A 18 -15.70 6.34 -16.08
CA ILE A 18 -14.92 6.46 -17.30
C ILE A 18 -14.84 5.11 -18.04
N THR A 19 -15.01 5.16 -19.34
CA THR A 19 -15.00 4.04 -20.27
C THR A 19 -13.85 4.17 -21.26
N ILE A 20 -13.61 3.12 -22.05
CA ILE A 20 -12.55 3.16 -23.05
C ILE A 20 -12.82 4.19 -24.16
N ASP A 21 -14.09 4.51 -24.41
CA ASP A 21 -14.52 5.45 -25.45
C ASP A 21 -14.26 6.92 -25.07
N ASP A 22 -13.98 7.19 -23.79
CA ASP A 22 -13.58 8.50 -23.29
C ASP A 22 -12.11 8.84 -23.64
N PHE A 23 -11.35 7.88 -24.14
CA PHE A 23 -9.94 8.05 -24.52
C PHE A 23 -9.79 8.22 -26.04
N GLN A 24 -9.01 9.23 -26.43
CA GLN A 24 -8.60 9.42 -27.81
C GLN A 24 -7.30 8.66 -28.06
N PHE A 25 -7.39 7.58 -28.83
CA PHE A 25 -6.23 6.79 -29.23
C PHE A 25 -5.67 7.26 -30.56
N GLY A 26 -4.35 7.39 -30.64
CA GLY A 26 -3.65 7.77 -31.84
C GLY A 26 -2.15 7.86 -31.62
N VAL A 27 -1.38 7.36 -32.58
CA VAL A 27 0.07 7.56 -32.55
C VAL A 27 0.35 9.05 -32.72
N LEU A 28 1.20 9.61 -31.86
CA LEU A 28 1.54 11.03 -31.94
C LEU A 28 2.23 11.36 -33.28
N ALA A 29 2.05 12.59 -33.76
CA ALA A 29 2.73 13.07 -34.96
C ALA A 29 4.26 12.95 -34.82
N PRO A 30 5.02 12.71 -35.90
CA PRO A 30 6.47 12.54 -35.84
C PRO A 30 7.20 13.68 -35.12
N GLU A 31 6.74 14.91 -35.32
CA GLU A 31 7.28 16.12 -34.69
C GLU A 31 7.04 16.13 -33.18
N ALA A 32 5.88 15.67 -32.72
CA ALA A 32 5.55 15.54 -31.31
C ALA A 32 6.33 14.39 -30.65
N ARG A 33 6.52 13.27 -31.36
CA ARG A 33 7.35 12.16 -30.87
C ARG A 33 8.83 12.52 -30.76
N ALA A 34 9.33 13.41 -31.60
CA ALA A 34 10.71 13.89 -31.50
C ALA A 34 10.96 14.74 -30.23
N LEU A 35 9.91 15.22 -29.57
CA LEU A 35 9.98 15.98 -28.32
C LEU A 35 9.85 15.12 -27.06
N VAL A 36 9.35 13.89 -27.20
CA VAL A 36 9.14 12.96 -26.09
C VAL A 36 10.07 11.77 -26.33
N ASP A 37 11.25 11.79 -25.70
CA ASP A 37 12.20 10.66 -25.71
C ASP A 37 11.48 9.33 -25.44
N ASP A 38 11.99 8.22 -26.01
CA ASP A 38 11.57 6.80 -25.85
C ASP A 38 10.33 6.52 -24.98
N CYS A 39 9.18 7.09 -25.36
CA CYS A 39 7.93 6.98 -24.63
C CYS A 39 7.01 6.05 -25.40
N ASP A 40 7.05 4.75 -25.09
CA ASP A 40 6.32 3.74 -25.85
C ASP A 40 4.79 3.98 -25.90
N VAL A 41 4.25 4.71 -24.93
CA VAL A 41 2.85 5.19 -24.92
C VAL A 41 2.56 6.12 -26.09
N ALA A 42 3.50 7.01 -26.42
CA ALA A 42 3.38 7.92 -27.56
C ALA A 42 3.54 7.20 -28.90
N HIS A 43 4.13 6.00 -28.90
CA HIS A 43 4.50 5.26 -30.11
C HIS A 43 3.46 4.22 -30.54
N THR A 44 2.67 3.64 -29.64
CA THR A 44 1.69 2.59 -30.00
C THR A 44 0.32 2.78 -29.37
N VAL A 45 -0.73 2.44 -30.13
CA VAL A 45 -2.13 2.48 -29.64
C VAL A 45 -2.36 1.40 -28.59
N GLU A 46 -1.66 0.28 -28.70
CA GLU A 46 -1.71 -0.84 -27.75
C GLU A 46 -1.25 -0.39 -26.36
N SER A 47 -0.12 0.32 -26.26
CA SER A 47 0.36 0.88 -24.98
C SER A 47 -0.62 1.89 -24.39
N GLN A 48 -1.19 2.78 -25.21
CA GLN A 48 -2.22 3.72 -24.76
C GLN A 48 -3.46 3.00 -24.21
N LYS A 49 -3.92 1.94 -24.88
CA LYS A 49 -5.04 1.13 -24.41
C LYS A 49 -4.71 0.46 -23.08
N ILE A 50 -3.52 -0.11 -22.91
CA ILE A 50 -3.11 -0.73 -21.64
C ILE A 50 -3.16 0.29 -20.50
N GLN A 51 -2.62 1.51 -20.71
CA GLN A 51 -2.70 2.57 -19.70
C GLN A 51 -4.13 3.02 -19.40
N ALA A 52 -4.96 3.20 -20.44
CA ALA A 52 -6.36 3.56 -20.27
C ALA A 52 -7.12 2.52 -19.44
N HIS A 53 -6.94 1.23 -19.71
CA HIS A 53 -7.54 0.16 -18.91
C HIS A 53 -7.02 0.18 -17.45
N LEU A 54 -5.72 0.34 -17.24
CA LEU A 54 -5.16 0.48 -15.88
C LEU A 54 -5.75 1.69 -15.14
N PHE A 55 -6.00 2.80 -15.83
CA PHE A 55 -6.64 3.98 -15.25
C PHE A 55 -8.10 3.70 -14.87
N ILE A 56 -8.90 3.18 -15.80
CA ILE A 56 -10.31 2.82 -15.57
C ILE A 56 -10.42 1.90 -14.35
N GLU A 57 -9.60 0.86 -14.28
CA GLU A 57 -9.65 -0.10 -13.18
C GLU A 57 -9.21 0.48 -11.83
N LYS A 58 -8.23 1.40 -11.81
CA LYS A 58 -7.90 2.15 -10.59
C LYS A 58 -9.06 3.04 -10.17
N THR A 59 -9.73 3.70 -11.11
CA THR A 59 -10.89 4.56 -10.83
C THR A 59 -12.07 3.75 -10.27
N LYS A 60 -12.35 2.58 -10.86
CA LYS A 60 -13.33 1.62 -10.32
C LYS A 60 -12.99 1.24 -8.88
N LEU A 61 -11.74 0.85 -8.61
CA LEU A 61 -11.31 0.59 -7.25
C LEU A 61 -11.48 1.80 -6.36
N CYS A 62 -11.06 3.00 -6.75
CA CYS A 62 -11.24 4.20 -5.93
C CYS A 62 -12.71 4.46 -5.56
N GLN A 63 -13.66 4.20 -6.46
CA GLN A 63 -15.10 4.33 -6.17
C GLN A 63 -15.64 3.21 -5.27
N LEU A 64 -15.19 1.97 -5.47
CA LEU A 64 -15.55 0.83 -4.62
C LEU A 64 -14.85 0.87 -3.26
N SER A 65 -13.69 1.54 -3.20
CA SER A 65 -12.73 1.38 -2.12
C SER A 65 -13.05 2.27 -0.94
N LEU A 66 -12.77 1.69 0.21
CA LEU A 66 -12.67 2.37 1.49
C LEU A 66 -11.24 2.86 1.73
N PHE A 67 -10.48 3.05 0.64
CA PHE A 67 -9.08 3.40 0.68
C PHE A 67 -8.85 4.74 1.40
N SER A 68 -9.74 5.70 1.17
CA SER A 68 -9.79 6.97 1.89
C SER A 68 -9.82 6.75 3.41
N ARG A 69 -10.63 5.78 3.88
CA ARG A 69 -10.77 5.48 5.31
C ARG A 69 -9.50 4.90 5.92
N ILE A 70 -8.72 4.12 5.16
CA ILE A 70 -7.38 3.68 5.61
C ILE A 70 -6.46 4.89 5.68
N ALA A 71 -6.43 5.71 4.63
CA ALA A 71 -5.57 6.88 4.56
C ALA A 71 -5.84 7.86 5.71
N ASP A 72 -7.11 8.11 6.03
CA ASP A 72 -7.53 8.98 7.13
C ASP A 72 -7.13 8.40 8.48
N ARG A 73 -7.43 7.12 8.74
CA ARG A 73 -7.05 6.44 9.99
C ARG A 73 -5.54 6.47 10.20
N VAL A 74 -4.75 6.17 9.17
CA VAL A 74 -3.29 6.19 9.23
C VAL A 74 -2.74 7.59 9.43
N THR A 75 -3.32 8.59 8.75
CA THR A 75 -2.90 9.99 8.89
C THR A 75 -3.20 10.53 10.29
N MET A 76 -4.35 10.18 10.88
CA MET A 76 -4.67 10.53 12.26
C MET A 76 -3.69 9.88 13.25
N LEU A 77 -3.37 8.59 13.07
CA LEU A 77 -2.38 7.89 13.89
C LEU A 77 -1.00 8.56 13.82
N ALA A 78 -0.53 8.88 12.61
CA ALA A 78 0.76 9.53 12.39
C ALA A 78 0.82 10.96 12.97
N ARG A 79 -0.32 11.63 13.14
CA ARG A 79 -0.40 12.99 13.72
C ARG A 79 -0.53 13.02 15.24
N GLY A 80 -0.69 11.87 15.90
CA GLY A 80 -0.89 11.80 17.35
C GLY A 80 -2.20 12.42 17.84
N THR A 81 -3.10 12.79 16.94
CA THR A 81 -4.44 13.28 17.27
C THR A 81 -5.33 12.10 17.62
N ASN A 82 -5.57 11.92 18.92
CA ASN A 82 -6.55 10.97 19.46
C ASN A 82 -8.00 11.52 19.37
N GLU A 83 -8.22 12.57 18.57
CA GLU A 83 -9.55 13.11 18.36
C GLU A 83 -10.36 12.07 17.58
N GLN A 84 -11.26 11.42 18.31
CA GLN A 84 -12.32 10.60 17.76
C GLN A 84 -12.97 11.43 16.66
N GLU A 85 -12.93 10.96 15.41
CA GLU A 85 -13.66 11.61 14.33
C GLU A 85 -15.06 11.95 14.84
N PRO A 86 -15.54 13.21 14.67
CA PRO A 86 -16.91 13.52 15.01
C PRO A 86 -17.80 12.51 14.30
N ALA A 87 -18.74 11.90 15.02
CA ALA A 87 -19.59 10.81 14.54
C ALA A 87 -20.37 11.13 13.24
N SER A 88 -20.35 12.39 12.80
CA SER A 88 -20.87 12.90 11.53
C SER A 88 -20.00 12.62 10.29
N CYS A 89 -18.71 12.27 10.44
CA CYS A 89 -17.81 11.91 9.32
C CYS A 89 -17.73 10.39 9.07
N ARG A 90 -18.29 9.58 9.98
CA ARG A 90 -18.70 8.21 9.64
C ARG A 90 -19.84 8.29 8.63
N GLN A 91 -19.51 8.46 7.35
CA GLN A 91 -20.45 8.14 6.29
C GLN A 91 -20.99 6.74 6.60
N LYS A 92 -22.31 6.66 6.78
CA LYS A 92 -23.09 5.42 6.90
C LYS A 92 -23.12 4.64 5.59
N ASN A 93 -22.01 4.61 4.86
CA ASN A 93 -21.80 3.58 3.86
C ASN A 93 -21.22 2.41 4.64
N GLY A 94 -22.09 1.76 5.43
CA GLY A 94 -21.76 0.50 6.05
C GLY A 94 -21.23 -0.42 4.96
N ILE A 95 -20.10 -1.07 5.23
CA ILE A 95 -19.63 -2.14 4.38
C ILE A 95 -20.71 -3.21 4.42
N ASN A 96 -21.48 -3.32 3.35
CA ASN A 96 -22.42 -4.41 3.21
C ASN A 96 -21.65 -5.63 2.69
N ASP A 97 -22.16 -6.84 2.94
CA ASP A 97 -21.58 -8.07 2.36
C ASP A 97 -21.39 -7.98 0.83
N ASP A 98 -22.21 -7.15 0.19
CA ASP A 98 -22.16 -6.81 -1.24
C ASP A 98 -20.80 -6.22 -1.67
N THR A 99 -20.20 -5.34 -0.88
CA THR A 99 -18.90 -4.70 -1.22
C THR A 99 -17.75 -5.71 -1.25
N THR A 100 -17.79 -6.73 -0.40
CA THR A 100 -16.78 -7.79 -0.40
C THR A 100 -16.88 -8.64 -1.67
N GLU A 101 -18.11 -8.97 -2.06
CA GLU A 101 -18.37 -9.76 -3.27
C GLU A 101 -18.09 -8.97 -4.54
N GLU A 102 -18.39 -7.67 -4.56
CA GLU A 102 -18.02 -6.76 -5.65
C GLU A 102 -16.51 -6.67 -5.85
N LEU A 103 -15.71 -6.51 -4.79
CA LEU A 103 -14.25 -6.51 -4.87
C LEU A 103 -13.70 -7.86 -5.35
N ARG A 104 -14.28 -8.97 -4.88
CA ARG A 104 -13.90 -10.31 -5.33
C ARG A 104 -14.21 -10.51 -6.81
N ARG A 105 -15.39 -10.10 -7.26
CA ARG A 105 -15.83 -10.16 -8.65
C ARG A 105 -14.92 -9.30 -9.54
N TRP A 106 -14.67 -8.06 -9.14
CA TRP A 106 -13.74 -7.16 -9.81
C TRP A 106 -12.37 -7.82 -10.01
N SER A 107 -11.81 -8.46 -8.96
CA SER A 107 -10.51 -9.13 -9.06
C SER A 107 -10.51 -10.34 -10.00
N MET A 108 -11.64 -11.01 -10.20
CA MET A 108 -11.77 -12.15 -11.13
C MET A 108 -11.95 -11.70 -12.58
N GLU A 109 -12.61 -10.56 -12.79
CA GLU A 109 -12.91 -10.01 -14.11
C GLU A 109 -11.73 -9.21 -14.71
N LEU A 110 -10.68 -8.96 -13.93
CA LEU A 110 -9.53 -8.17 -14.36
C LEU A 110 -8.81 -8.81 -15.57
N PRO A 111 -8.72 -8.11 -16.72
CA PRO A 111 -8.04 -8.63 -17.91
C PRO A 111 -6.58 -8.99 -17.65
N ALA A 112 -6.11 -10.09 -18.26
CA ALA A 112 -4.74 -10.59 -18.06
C ALA A 112 -3.66 -9.54 -18.41
N ALA A 113 -3.92 -8.67 -19.38
CA ALA A 113 -3.01 -7.60 -19.82
C ALA A 113 -2.79 -6.50 -18.78
N ILE A 114 -3.66 -6.36 -17.78
CA ILE A 114 -3.54 -5.35 -16.73
C ILE A 114 -3.48 -5.94 -15.32
N ARG A 115 -3.67 -7.26 -15.21
CA ARG A 115 -3.43 -7.99 -13.98
C ARG A 115 -1.97 -7.87 -13.56
N TYR A 116 -1.76 -7.81 -12.25
CA TYR A 116 -0.42 -7.89 -11.68
C TYR A 116 0.30 -9.15 -12.17
N GLN A 117 1.54 -8.97 -12.60
CA GLN A 117 2.43 -10.03 -13.03
C GLN A 117 3.76 -9.78 -12.35
N TYR A 118 4.35 -10.84 -11.78
CA TYR A 118 5.68 -10.77 -11.21
C TYR A 118 6.64 -10.24 -12.28
N PRO A 119 7.59 -9.35 -11.94
CA PRO A 119 8.52 -8.79 -12.88
C PRO A 119 9.29 -9.96 -13.46
N SER A 120 9.20 -10.10 -14.78
CA SER A 120 10.20 -10.90 -15.46
C SER A 120 11.56 -10.27 -15.11
N ARG A 121 12.62 -11.08 -14.94
CA ARG A 121 13.96 -10.63 -14.50
C ARG A 121 14.57 -9.47 -15.31
N LEU A 122 13.90 -9.04 -16.37
CA LEU A 122 14.26 -7.93 -17.21
C LEU A 122 13.00 -7.09 -17.39
N VAL A 123 12.80 -6.08 -16.53
CA VAL A 123 12.01 -4.93 -16.93
C VAL A 123 12.91 -4.18 -17.92
N GLN A 124 12.72 -4.44 -19.22
CA GLN A 124 13.75 -4.20 -20.24
C GLN A 124 13.86 -2.74 -20.66
N ASN A 125 12.77 -1.99 -20.53
CA ASN A 125 12.67 -0.58 -20.92
C ASN A 125 11.81 0.23 -19.92
N GLU A 126 11.79 1.55 -20.08
CA GLU A 126 11.01 2.46 -19.23
C GLU A 126 9.50 2.22 -19.28
N TRP A 127 8.98 1.73 -20.41
CA TRP A 127 7.59 1.35 -20.54
C TRP A 127 7.19 0.16 -19.69
N ASP A 128 8.01 -0.88 -19.67
CA ASP A 128 7.82 -2.05 -18.83
C ASP A 128 7.87 -1.63 -17.35
N ARG A 129 8.78 -0.71 -16.99
CA ARG A 129 8.91 -0.14 -15.64
C ARG A 129 7.64 0.61 -15.23
N SER A 130 7.18 1.52 -16.09
CA SER A 130 5.96 2.30 -15.89
C SER A 130 4.71 1.42 -15.81
N THR A 131 4.58 0.46 -16.73
CA THR A 131 3.45 -0.49 -16.75
C THR A 131 3.44 -1.36 -15.50
N TYR A 132 4.59 -1.89 -15.11
CA TYR A 132 4.74 -2.66 -13.88
C TYR A 132 4.34 -1.83 -12.65
N LEU A 133 4.86 -0.60 -12.52
CA LEU A 133 4.53 0.30 -11.44
C LEU A 133 3.03 0.57 -11.34
N HIS A 134 2.37 0.80 -12.49
CA HIS A 134 0.93 1.00 -12.55
C HIS A 134 0.11 -0.25 -12.17
N ARG A 135 0.59 -1.45 -12.51
CA ARG A 135 -0.01 -2.73 -12.09
C ARG A 135 0.20 -2.99 -10.60
N ALA A 136 1.39 -2.70 -10.08
CA ALA A 136 1.71 -2.79 -8.66
C ALA A 136 0.80 -1.84 -7.87
N TRP A 137 0.62 -0.60 -8.35
CA TRP A 137 -0.30 0.34 -7.71
C TRP A 137 -1.75 -0.16 -7.70
N LEU A 138 -2.23 -0.70 -8.83
CA LEU A 138 -3.57 -1.29 -8.88
C LEU A 138 -3.73 -2.46 -7.88
N ARG A 139 -2.69 -3.30 -7.75
CA ARG A 139 -2.68 -4.41 -6.78
C ARG A 139 -2.67 -3.90 -5.34
N LEU A 140 -1.89 -2.87 -5.03
CA LEU A 140 -1.87 -2.22 -3.71
C LEU A 140 -3.25 -1.66 -3.34
N LEU A 141 -3.93 -0.98 -4.28
CA LEU A 141 -5.30 -0.48 -4.06
C LEU A 141 -6.27 -1.62 -3.73
N ASN A 142 -6.19 -2.74 -4.45
CA ASN A 142 -7.03 -3.90 -4.19
C ASN A 142 -6.74 -4.52 -2.81
N LEU A 143 -5.46 -4.77 -2.48
CA LEU A 143 -5.05 -5.31 -1.18
C LEU A 143 -5.49 -4.41 -0.02
N GLY A 144 -5.30 -3.09 -0.18
CA GLY A 144 -5.77 -2.09 0.77
C GLY A 144 -7.28 -2.12 0.94
N SER A 145 -8.04 -2.21 -0.16
CA SER A 145 -9.50 -2.29 -0.11
C SER A 145 -9.99 -3.54 0.62
N LEU A 146 -9.39 -4.69 0.33
CA LEU A 146 -9.67 -5.95 1.05
C LEU A 146 -9.35 -5.84 2.54
N TYR A 147 -8.22 -5.21 2.89
CA TYR A 147 -7.88 -4.96 4.28
C TYR A 147 -8.87 -4.02 4.97
N ALA A 148 -9.32 -2.96 4.30
CA ALA A 148 -10.31 -2.02 4.85
C ALA A 148 -11.60 -2.76 5.21
N VAL A 149 -12.11 -3.54 4.27
CA VAL A 149 -13.30 -4.39 4.43
C VAL A 149 -13.16 -5.31 5.63
N PHE A 150 -12.03 -6.02 5.68
CA PHE A 150 -11.70 -6.89 6.79
C PHE A 150 -11.66 -6.16 8.15
N SER A 151 -10.97 -5.01 8.21
CA SER A 151 -10.75 -4.27 9.46
C SER A 151 -12.03 -3.71 10.07
N ASP A 152 -13.01 -3.40 9.23
CA ASP A 152 -14.31 -2.87 9.63
C ASP A 152 -15.25 -3.96 10.11
N GLN A 153 -15.31 -5.09 9.41
CA GLN A 153 -16.04 -6.27 9.89
C GLN A 153 -15.57 -6.68 11.28
N PHE A 154 -14.27 -6.58 11.56
CA PHE A 154 -13.69 -6.83 12.88
C PHE A 154 -14.17 -5.82 13.95
N GLN A 155 -14.22 -4.53 13.63
CA GLN A 155 -14.72 -3.50 14.55
C GLN A 155 -16.18 -3.73 14.91
N THR A 156 -17.01 -4.15 13.96
CA THR A 156 -18.43 -4.46 14.20
C THR A 156 -18.62 -5.79 14.94
N ALA A 157 -17.78 -6.80 14.70
CA ALA A 157 -17.91 -8.12 15.32
C ALA A 157 -17.42 -8.19 16.78
N ASN A 158 -16.45 -7.37 17.17
CA ASN A 158 -15.93 -7.31 18.54
C ASN A 158 -16.93 -6.78 19.57
N GLU A 159 -18.06 -6.22 19.14
CA GLU A 159 -19.17 -5.87 20.03
C GLU A 159 -19.96 -7.13 20.48
N THR A 160 -19.75 -8.30 19.85
CA THR A 160 -20.70 -9.42 20.01
C THR A 160 -20.08 -10.81 20.18
N PHE A 161 -18.81 -11.09 19.84
CA PHE A 161 -18.30 -12.47 19.88
C PHE A 161 -16.84 -12.65 20.34
N SER A 162 -16.65 -13.46 21.38
CA SER A 162 -15.39 -14.14 21.74
C SER A 162 -15.39 -15.56 21.14
N SER A 163 -14.86 -15.72 19.91
CA SER A 163 -14.96 -16.98 19.14
C SER A 163 -13.73 -17.24 18.24
N PRO A 164 -13.43 -18.49 17.84
CA PRO A 164 -12.37 -18.87 16.87
C PRO A 164 -12.35 -18.09 15.53
N SER A 165 -13.39 -17.33 15.20
CA SER A 165 -13.41 -16.37 14.08
C SER A 165 -12.29 -15.34 14.18
N THR A 166 -11.94 -14.86 15.38
CA THR A 166 -10.88 -13.87 15.62
C THR A 166 -9.51 -14.36 15.11
N TRP A 167 -9.23 -15.66 15.22
CA TRP A 167 -7.97 -16.25 14.76
C TRP A 167 -7.88 -16.32 13.24
N ILE A 168 -8.89 -16.88 12.57
CA ILE A 168 -8.95 -16.97 11.09
C ILE A 168 -8.87 -15.57 10.49
N GLN A 169 -9.54 -14.61 11.13
CA GLN A 169 -9.51 -13.21 10.75
C GLN A 169 -8.10 -12.61 10.92
N SER A 170 -7.40 -12.86 12.04
CA SER A 170 -6.02 -12.41 12.22
C SER A 170 -5.05 -12.93 11.15
N VAL A 171 -5.24 -14.18 10.70
CA VAL A 171 -4.43 -14.79 9.62
C VAL A 171 -4.67 -14.11 8.28
N GLN A 172 -5.90 -13.66 8.00
CA GLN A 172 -6.20 -12.97 6.75
C GLN A 172 -5.60 -11.56 6.71
N ALA A 173 -5.66 -10.81 7.81
CA ALA A 173 -4.96 -9.53 7.93
C ALA A 173 -3.45 -9.69 7.78
N ASP A 174 -2.86 -10.69 8.43
CA ASP A 174 -1.43 -10.99 8.36
C ASP A 174 -0.99 -11.26 6.91
N ARG A 175 -1.76 -12.07 6.18
CA ARG A 175 -1.53 -12.33 4.75
C ARG A 175 -1.63 -11.06 3.90
N LEU A 176 -2.68 -10.27 4.05
CA LEU A 176 -2.87 -9.06 3.26
C LEU A 176 -1.75 -8.03 3.49
N LEU A 177 -1.32 -7.86 4.74
CA LEU A 177 -0.27 -6.90 5.09
C LEU A 177 1.13 -7.41 4.72
N SER A 178 1.34 -8.73 4.77
CA SER A 178 2.55 -9.36 4.23
C SER A 178 2.62 -9.18 2.71
N ASP A 179 1.52 -9.45 1.98
CA ASP A 179 1.44 -9.22 0.53
C ASP A 179 1.68 -7.75 0.16
N ILE A 180 1.16 -6.80 0.95
CA ILE A 180 1.44 -5.36 0.78
C ILE A 180 2.93 -5.09 0.97
N THR A 181 3.53 -5.64 2.04
CA THR A 181 4.95 -5.44 2.35
C THR A 181 5.85 -5.99 1.25
N ASP A 182 5.59 -7.21 0.80
CA ASP A 182 6.35 -7.88 -0.25
C ASP A 182 6.23 -7.14 -1.58
N LEU A 183 5.06 -6.61 -1.91
CA LEU A 183 4.86 -5.82 -3.12
C LEU A 183 5.62 -4.49 -3.07
N PHE A 184 5.63 -3.80 -1.93
CA PHE A 184 6.47 -2.60 -1.76
C PHE A 184 7.96 -2.93 -1.86
N ASP A 185 8.42 -4.00 -1.21
CA ASP A 185 9.81 -4.47 -1.27
C ASP A 185 10.23 -4.82 -2.71
N GLU A 186 9.34 -5.43 -3.48
CA GLU A 186 9.55 -5.73 -4.89
C GLU A 186 9.70 -4.46 -5.73
N VAL A 187 8.81 -3.48 -5.55
CA VAL A 187 8.88 -2.17 -6.22
C VAL A 187 10.16 -1.41 -5.81
N ASP A 188 10.53 -1.47 -4.53
CA ASP A 188 11.75 -0.87 -3.98
C ASP A 188 13.01 -1.47 -4.61
N SER A 189 13.05 -2.81 -4.74
CA SER A 189 14.15 -3.54 -5.36
C SER A 189 14.41 -3.18 -6.83
N LEU A 190 13.38 -2.67 -7.52
CA LEU A 190 13.45 -2.19 -8.90
C LEU A 190 13.83 -0.69 -9.01
N GLY A 191 14.04 -0.03 -7.87
CA GLY A 191 14.29 1.41 -7.78
C GLY A 191 13.06 2.23 -8.16
N LEU A 192 11.85 1.69 -7.98
CA LEU A 192 10.61 2.31 -8.44
C LEU A 192 9.76 2.93 -7.31
N LEU A 193 10.19 2.79 -6.06
CA LEU A 193 9.41 3.20 -4.88
C LEU A 193 8.98 4.68 -4.92
N GLU A 194 9.90 5.58 -5.25
CA GLU A 194 9.66 7.03 -5.27
C GLU A 194 8.73 7.49 -6.39
N PHE A 195 8.46 6.64 -7.39
CA PHE A 195 7.52 6.91 -8.47
C PHE A 195 6.09 6.46 -8.15
N LEU A 196 5.88 5.73 -7.05
CA LEU A 196 4.51 5.43 -6.60
C LEU A 196 3.79 6.73 -6.23
N PRO A 197 2.47 6.81 -6.44
CA PRO A 197 1.71 7.97 -6.01
C PRO A 197 1.78 8.12 -4.49
N SER A 198 1.72 9.35 -3.99
CA SER A 198 1.76 9.64 -2.55
C SER A 198 0.66 8.91 -1.77
N SER A 199 -0.48 8.65 -2.43
CA SER A 199 -1.58 7.83 -1.92
C SER A 199 -1.19 6.39 -1.65
N ALA A 200 -0.02 5.88 -2.07
CA ALA A 200 0.47 4.57 -1.66
C ALA A 200 1.07 4.58 -0.24
N THR A 201 1.62 5.70 0.22
CA THR A 201 2.29 5.82 1.53
C THR A 201 1.45 5.30 2.71
N PRO A 202 0.14 5.61 2.82
CA PRO A 202 -0.67 5.09 3.91
C PRO A 202 -0.69 3.56 4.03
N LEU A 203 -0.59 2.81 2.93
CA LEU A 203 -0.52 1.35 2.97
C LEU A 203 0.81 0.85 3.52
N LEU A 204 1.90 1.53 3.18
CA LEU A 204 3.22 1.19 3.71
C LEU A 204 3.30 1.49 5.22
N VAL A 205 2.74 2.63 5.65
CA VAL A 205 2.64 2.97 7.09
C VAL A 205 1.71 1.99 7.82
N LEU A 206 0.60 1.57 7.19
CA LEU A 206 -0.26 0.53 7.74
C LEU A 206 0.49 -0.79 7.95
N ALA A 207 1.29 -1.23 6.97
CA ALA A 207 2.12 -2.42 7.09
C ALA A 207 3.18 -2.27 8.19
N LEU A 208 3.87 -1.11 8.25
CA LEU A 208 4.85 -0.81 9.30
C LEU A 208 4.22 -0.92 10.70
N THR A 209 3.12 -0.21 10.92
CA THR A 209 2.42 -0.18 12.23
C THR A 209 1.88 -1.54 12.62
N TYR A 210 1.45 -2.36 11.65
CA TYR A 210 1.07 -3.74 11.91
C TYR A 210 2.26 -4.58 12.40
N HIS A 211 3.38 -4.55 11.68
CA HIS A 211 4.57 -5.33 12.02
C HIS A 211 5.19 -4.91 13.35
N GLN A 212 5.03 -3.64 13.74
CA GLN A 212 5.48 -3.09 15.02
C GLN A 212 4.73 -3.66 16.25
N ARG A 213 3.46 -4.09 16.10
CA ARG A 213 2.66 -4.48 17.28
C ARG A 213 3.32 -5.63 18.06
N PRO A 214 3.52 -5.50 19.38
CA PRO A 214 4.14 -6.53 20.19
C PRO A 214 3.32 -7.81 20.13
N LEU A 215 3.99 -8.90 19.79
CA LEU A 215 3.38 -10.21 19.68
C LEU A 215 3.31 -10.89 21.03
N SER A 216 2.17 -10.77 21.68
CA SER A 216 1.79 -11.68 22.76
C SER A 216 1.57 -13.07 22.15
N ALA A 217 2.53 -13.98 22.33
CA ALA A 217 2.47 -15.41 21.95
C ALA A 217 2.56 -15.75 20.45
N THR A 218 3.75 -15.63 19.84
CA THR A 218 4.02 -16.18 18.49
C THR A 218 5.34 -16.95 18.49
N SER A 219 5.47 -17.92 17.58
CA SER A 219 6.69 -18.74 17.45
C SER A 219 7.91 -17.88 17.08
N SER A 220 9.12 -18.35 17.40
CA SER A 220 10.37 -17.62 17.08
C SER A 220 10.58 -17.39 15.58
N PHE A 221 10.07 -18.28 14.73
CA PHE A 221 10.13 -18.13 13.27
C PHE A 221 9.27 -16.96 12.77
N ASP A 222 8.05 -16.83 13.30
CA ASP A 222 7.14 -15.74 12.94
C ASP A 222 7.66 -14.38 13.43
N GLN A 223 8.36 -14.35 14.57
CA GLN A 223 9.02 -13.14 15.06
C GLN A 223 10.14 -12.67 14.12
N ASN A 224 10.96 -13.58 13.60
CA ASN A 224 12.05 -13.22 12.68
C ASN A 224 11.52 -12.67 11.35
N ASN A 225 10.49 -13.29 10.77
CA ASN A 225 9.88 -12.81 9.54
C ASN A 225 9.28 -11.42 9.73
N ARG A 226 8.53 -11.20 10.80
CA ARG A 226 7.95 -9.88 11.10
C ARG A 226 9.00 -8.82 11.38
N THR A 227 10.09 -9.17 12.05
CA THR A 227 11.22 -8.25 12.26
C THR A 227 11.85 -7.83 10.94
N ARG A 228 12.04 -8.77 10.01
CA ARG A 228 12.53 -8.47 8.66
C ARG A 228 11.55 -7.57 7.90
N SER A 229 10.26 -7.90 7.91
CA SER A 229 9.22 -7.10 7.26
C SER A 229 9.15 -5.68 7.82
N LEU A 230 9.29 -5.54 9.14
CA LEU A 230 9.37 -4.24 9.81
C LEU A 230 10.58 -3.43 9.33
N GLN A 231 11.75 -4.05 9.27
CA GLN A 231 12.97 -3.40 8.79
C GLN A 231 12.83 -2.95 7.33
N LYS A 232 12.23 -3.78 6.46
CA LYS A 232 11.93 -3.42 5.08
C LYS A 232 11.01 -2.19 5.01
N CYS A 233 9.87 -2.22 5.73
CA CYS A 233 8.94 -1.10 5.76
C CYS A 233 9.59 0.18 6.26
N TRP A 234 10.43 0.08 7.29
CA TRP A 234 11.16 1.22 7.86
C TRP A 234 12.09 1.87 6.84
N ASN A 235 12.92 1.06 6.16
CA ASN A 235 13.84 1.56 5.14
C ASN A 235 13.10 2.23 3.99
N MET A 236 12.01 1.63 3.52
CA MET A 236 11.17 2.19 2.46
C MET A 236 10.49 3.51 2.88
N ILE A 237 10.02 3.62 4.12
CA ILE A 237 9.44 4.87 4.64
C ILE A 237 10.49 5.98 4.70
N HIS A 238 11.72 5.66 5.13
CA HIS A 238 12.83 6.62 5.10
C HIS A 238 13.12 7.14 3.70
N ARG A 239 13.12 6.27 2.68
CA ARG A 239 13.30 6.70 1.29
C ARG A 239 12.21 7.65 0.81
N LEU A 240 10.99 7.51 1.33
CA LEU A 240 9.85 8.37 0.99
C LEU A 240 9.76 9.64 1.85
N GLU A 241 10.68 9.87 2.79
CA GLU A 241 10.61 11.01 3.74
C GLU A 241 10.54 12.36 3.01
N GLU A 242 11.35 12.55 1.98
CA GLU A 242 11.43 13.80 1.23
C GLU A 242 10.25 13.99 0.25
N THR A 243 9.69 12.89 -0.27
CA THR A 243 8.65 12.91 -1.30
C THR A 243 7.23 12.74 -0.74
N SER A 244 7.11 12.33 0.53
CA SER A 244 5.83 12.07 1.20
C SER A 244 5.77 12.68 2.59
N ARG A 245 4.94 13.72 2.74
CA ARG A 245 4.69 14.36 4.05
C ARG A 245 4.21 13.35 5.11
N LEU A 246 3.44 12.35 4.71
CA LEU A 246 2.97 11.30 5.62
C LEU A 246 4.11 10.42 6.11
N ALA A 247 5.07 10.09 5.25
CA ALA A 247 6.27 9.34 5.64
C ALA A 247 7.08 10.14 6.67
N GLY A 248 7.35 11.43 6.41
CA GLY A 248 8.03 12.30 7.36
C GLY A 248 7.33 12.42 8.71
N HIS A 249 6.00 12.61 8.73
CA HIS A 249 5.24 12.61 9.99
C HIS A 249 5.33 11.28 10.74
N THR A 250 5.26 10.15 10.01
CA THR A 250 5.35 8.81 10.60
C THR A 250 6.72 8.58 11.24
N LEU A 251 7.81 8.98 10.57
CA LEU A 251 9.16 8.86 11.10
C LEU A 251 9.36 9.74 12.34
N ALA A 252 8.85 10.97 12.33
CA ALA A 252 8.89 11.85 13.49
C ALA A 252 8.15 11.23 14.68
N ALA A 253 6.90 10.78 14.48
CA ALA A 253 6.10 10.15 15.53
C ALA A 253 6.75 8.88 16.10
N LEU A 254 7.46 8.11 15.26
CA LEU A 254 8.16 6.91 15.71
C LEU A 254 9.46 7.22 16.45
N LYS A 255 10.20 8.25 16.05
CA LYS A 255 11.39 8.74 16.78
C LYS A 255 11.03 9.29 18.17
N ASP A 256 9.86 9.90 18.31
CA ASP A 256 9.34 10.38 19.60
C ASP A 256 8.86 9.23 20.50
N SER A 257 8.53 8.07 19.92
CA SER A 257 8.27 6.83 20.63
C SER A 257 9.58 6.06 20.91
N VAL A 258 9.55 5.10 21.85
CA VAL A 258 10.69 4.27 22.30
C VAL A 258 11.20 3.33 21.17
N TRP A 259 11.67 3.90 20.06
CA TRP A 259 12.12 3.19 18.87
C TRP A 259 13.63 3.01 18.83
N GLU A 260 14.41 3.96 19.36
CA GLU A 260 15.87 3.81 19.51
C GLU A 260 16.22 2.59 20.39
N GLU A 261 15.52 2.42 21.53
CA GLU A 261 15.71 1.24 22.40
C GLU A 261 15.25 -0.07 21.73
N MET A 262 14.19 -0.03 20.91
CA MET A 262 13.76 -1.18 20.11
C MET A 262 14.75 -1.49 18.99
N TRP A 263 15.33 -0.48 18.35
CA TRP A 263 16.31 -0.62 17.27
C TRP A 263 17.63 -1.21 17.78
N ASP A 264 18.10 -0.78 18.95
CA ASP A 264 19.24 -1.41 19.64
C ASP A 264 18.95 -2.88 19.97
N HIS A 265 17.72 -3.19 20.41
CA HIS A 265 17.29 -4.58 20.64
C HIS A 265 17.23 -5.39 19.32
N PHE A 266 16.78 -4.79 18.21
CA PHE A 266 16.75 -5.44 16.90
C PHE A 266 18.15 -5.66 16.31
N ALA A 267 19.02 -4.66 16.39
CA ALA A 267 20.41 -4.74 15.95
C ALA A 267 21.17 -5.85 16.68
N SER A 268 20.90 -6.03 17.98
CA SER A 268 21.49 -7.11 18.80
C SER A 268 21.04 -8.52 18.39
N ARG A 269 19.88 -8.66 17.75
CA ARG A 269 19.32 -9.97 17.31
C ARG A 269 19.63 -10.32 15.86
N LEU A 270 19.90 -9.33 15.02
CA LEU A 270 20.14 -9.51 13.58
C LEU A 270 21.61 -9.61 13.19
N LEU A 271 22.52 -9.06 14.01
CA LEU A 271 23.96 -9.25 13.81
C LEU A 271 24.37 -10.60 14.43
N PRO A 272 24.95 -11.55 13.66
CA PRO A 272 25.58 -12.69 14.27
C PRO A 272 26.68 -12.16 15.19
N HIS A 273 26.70 -12.63 16.44
CA HIS A 273 27.87 -12.47 17.29
C HIS A 273 29.06 -12.99 16.47
N ASP A 274 29.95 -12.10 16.03
CA ASP A 274 31.26 -12.48 15.54
C ASP A 274 31.90 -13.29 16.67
N THR A 275 31.86 -14.61 16.52
CA THR A 275 32.67 -15.53 17.28
C THR A 275 34.10 -15.23 16.86
N TYR A 276 34.73 -14.31 17.59
CA TYR A 276 36.16 -14.18 17.61
C TYR A 276 36.74 -15.57 17.90
N LEU A 277 37.21 -16.21 16.84
CA LEU A 277 38.12 -17.33 16.89
C LEU A 277 39.36 -16.86 17.63
N THR A 278 39.42 -17.13 18.93
CA THR A 278 40.67 -17.14 19.69
C THR A 278 41.47 -18.38 19.29
N SER A 279 41.97 -18.37 18.06
CA SER A 279 43.08 -19.21 17.62
C SER A 279 44.37 -18.43 17.89
N GLY A 280 44.95 -18.65 19.05
CA GLY A 280 46.22 -18.05 19.46
C GLY A 280 46.95 -18.94 20.44
N GLY A 281 47.25 -20.18 20.03
CA GLY A 281 48.23 -21.00 20.71
C GLY A 281 49.62 -20.39 20.56
N THR A 282 50.29 -20.13 21.68
CA THR A 282 51.75 -20.22 21.80
C THR A 282 52.13 -20.20 23.27
N LYS A 283 52.33 -21.41 23.82
CA LYS A 283 53.56 -21.84 24.50
C LYS A 283 53.49 -23.32 24.80
#